data_AF-A0A8B2S7B3-F1
#
_entry.id   AF-A0A8B2S7B3-F1
#
_cell.length_a   1.000
_cell.length_b   1.000
_cell.length_c   1.000
_cell.angle_alpha   90.00
_cell.angle_beta   90.00
_cell.angle_gamma   90.00
#
_symmetry.space_group_name_H-M   'P 1'
#
loop_
_entity.id
_entity.type
_entity.pdbx_description
1 polymer ?
#
loop_
_entity_poly.entity_id
_entity_poly.type
_entity_poly.pdbx_seq_one_letter_code
_entity_poly.pdbx_strand_id
1 'polypeptide(L)'
;MAQYGVLLTTTAGEVWVTANSSPISLQARKTAELQGTSGFNTKVTHTFPSGQPVVAFVHCTVEVEITQTISGNTITIDFLRPNATGTAYVYFFSIFPQTKPDYGLAVWDASGTLILTNETRTLSDVVTLGTAGIDASSGYNINTTLAGKWACMPAMLGLITGVISAGGQPQPYSAIYKSMAKLEGGNTRIFARPQTTPSGSLQNVAYSNLRNVIMAINCVNYD
;
A
#
# COMPACT_ATOMS: atom_id res chain seq x y z
N MET A 1 -35.34 -16.19 4.72
CA MET A 1 -35.64 -15.12 3.75
C MET A 1 -34.49 -15.12 2.74
N ALA A 2 -34.74 -15.19 1.43
CA ALA A 2 -33.65 -15.22 0.45
C ALA A 2 -32.85 -13.90 0.51
N GLN A 3 -31.52 -13.99 0.52
CA GLN A 3 -30.66 -12.83 0.36
C GLN A 3 -30.61 -12.47 -1.13
N TYR A 4 -31.31 -11.41 -1.50
CA TYR A 4 -31.22 -10.83 -2.84
C TYR A 4 -30.03 -9.86 -2.88
N GLY A 5 -29.34 -9.83 -4.01
CA GLY A 5 -28.20 -8.94 -4.26
C GLY A 5 -28.02 -8.71 -5.75
N VAL A 6 -27.09 -7.82 -6.09
CA VAL A 6 -26.73 -7.50 -7.47
C VAL A 6 -25.24 -7.72 -7.66
N LEU A 7 -24.88 -8.42 -8.75
CA LEU A 7 -23.51 -8.48 -9.24
C LEU A 7 -23.31 -7.32 -10.20
N LEU A 8 -22.41 -6.41 -9.86
CA LEU A 8 -22.07 -5.27 -10.69
C LEU A 8 -20.68 -5.50 -11.26
N THR A 9 -20.59 -5.62 -12.57
CA THR A 9 -19.32 -5.65 -13.29
C THR A 9 -18.99 -4.22 -13.70
N THR A 10 -17.99 -3.65 -13.03
CA THR A 10 -17.43 -2.35 -13.37
C THR A 10 -16.11 -2.53 -14.10
N THR A 11 -15.57 -1.47 -14.73
CA THR A 11 -14.21 -1.50 -15.30
C THR A 11 -13.15 -1.85 -14.25
N ALA A 12 -13.39 -1.52 -12.98
CA ALA A 12 -12.49 -1.85 -11.87
C ALA A 12 -12.62 -3.31 -11.40
N GLY A 13 -13.63 -4.06 -11.86
CA GLY A 13 -13.90 -5.43 -11.47
C GLY A 13 -15.34 -5.68 -11.03
N GLU A 14 -15.59 -6.88 -10.51
CA GLU A 14 -16.90 -7.33 -10.08
C GLU A 14 -17.14 -7.08 -8.60
N VAL A 15 -18.35 -6.61 -8.26
CA VAL A 15 -18.76 -6.38 -6.88
C VAL A 15 -20.14 -6.99 -6.68
N TRP A 16 -20.22 -7.95 -5.75
CA TRP A 16 -21.49 -8.46 -5.27
C TRP A 16 -21.97 -7.59 -4.10
N VAL A 17 -23.11 -6.92 -4.29
CA VAL A 17 -23.70 -6.04 -3.28
C VAL A 17 -25.03 -6.62 -2.82
N THR A 18 -25.19 -6.70 -1.50
CA THR A 18 -26.42 -7.03 -0.78
C THR A 18 -26.79 -5.87 0.14
N ALA A 19 -28.00 -5.89 0.69
CA ALA A 19 -28.43 -4.91 1.71
C ALA A 19 -27.55 -4.91 2.99
N ASN A 20 -26.70 -5.92 3.17
CA ASN A 20 -25.84 -6.09 4.35
C ASN A 20 -24.34 -5.98 4.03
N SER A 21 -23.96 -5.62 2.81
CA SER A 21 -22.56 -5.54 2.40
C SER A 21 -22.26 -4.17 1.82
N SER A 22 -21.31 -3.46 2.43
CA SER A 22 -20.81 -2.19 1.92
C SER A 22 -19.41 -2.40 1.33
N PRO A 23 -19.18 -2.07 0.05
CA PRO A 23 -17.90 -2.29 -0.58
C PRO A 23 -16.83 -1.36 -0.02
N ILE A 24 -15.61 -1.87 0.12
CA ILE A 24 -14.43 -1.02 0.33
C ILE A 24 -14.15 -0.29 -0.98
N SER A 25 -14.10 1.04 -0.93
CA SER A 25 -13.99 1.89 -2.11
C SER A 25 -12.95 2.97 -1.93
N LEU A 26 -12.42 3.51 -3.04
CA LEU A 26 -11.44 4.59 -3.01
C LEU A 26 -12.08 5.84 -2.40
N GLN A 27 -11.58 6.26 -1.25
CA GLN A 27 -12.04 7.45 -0.56
C GLN A 27 -11.22 8.67 -0.95
N ALA A 28 -9.90 8.50 -1.13
CA ALA A 28 -9.02 9.58 -1.55
C ALA A 28 -7.79 9.05 -2.28
N ARG A 29 -7.37 9.79 -3.31
CA ARG A 29 -6.02 9.71 -3.88
C ARG A 29 -5.27 10.97 -3.50
N LYS A 30 -4.08 10.83 -2.94
CA LYS A 30 -3.21 11.95 -2.56
C LYS A 30 -1.82 11.77 -3.14
N THR A 31 -1.10 12.87 -3.28
CA THR A 31 0.28 12.89 -3.75
C THR A 31 1.21 13.56 -2.74
N ALA A 32 2.49 13.19 -2.77
CA ALA A 32 3.55 13.86 -2.06
C ALA A 32 4.78 13.99 -2.95
N GLU A 33 5.45 15.14 -2.85
CA GLU A 33 6.76 15.35 -3.46
C GLU A 33 7.84 14.69 -2.59
N LEU A 34 8.77 14.00 -3.24
CA LEU A 34 9.93 13.37 -2.64
C LEU A 34 11.18 14.13 -3.08
N GLN A 35 12.13 14.33 -2.17
CA GLN A 35 13.38 15.02 -2.48
C GLN A 35 14.58 14.18 -2.02
N GLY A 36 15.51 13.89 -2.94
CA GLY A 36 16.72 13.10 -2.67
C GLY A 36 17.78 13.81 -1.82
N THR A 37 17.34 14.54 -0.79
CA THR A 37 18.19 15.28 0.14
C THR A 37 18.30 14.50 1.44
N SER A 38 19.51 14.48 2.03
CA SER A 38 19.73 13.84 3.32
C SER A 38 18.77 14.37 4.39
N GLY A 39 18.11 13.46 5.10
CA GLY A 39 17.17 13.81 6.17
C GLY A 39 15.77 14.24 5.71
N PHE A 40 15.48 14.27 4.41
CA PHE A 40 14.14 14.60 3.91
C PHE A 40 13.11 13.56 4.37
N ASN A 41 12.02 14.06 4.95
CA ASN A 41 10.85 13.27 5.33
C ASN A 41 9.59 14.05 4.99
N THR A 42 8.57 13.37 4.49
CA THR A 42 7.25 13.94 4.26
C THR A 42 6.16 12.96 4.67
N LYS A 43 4.93 13.45 4.84
CA LYS A 43 3.81 12.65 5.31
C LYS A 43 2.57 12.92 4.48
N VAL A 44 1.80 11.87 4.25
CA VAL A 44 0.45 11.96 3.72
C VAL A 44 -0.50 11.41 4.76
N THR A 45 -1.43 12.23 5.22
CA THR A 45 -2.45 11.84 6.19
C THR A 45 -3.82 11.76 5.53
N HIS A 46 -4.69 10.88 6.04
CA HIS A 46 -6.08 10.80 5.62
C HIS A 46 -6.96 10.37 6.80
N THR A 47 -8.11 11.03 6.93
CA THR A 47 -9.11 10.69 7.95
C THR A 47 -10.20 9.86 7.31
N PHE A 48 -10.53 8.73 7.94
CA PHE A 48 -11.57 7.80 7.49
C PHE A 48 -12.70 7.75 8.54
N PRO A 49 -13.90 7.25 8.21
CA PRO A 49 -14.99 7.17 9.17
C PRO A 49 -14.62 6.29 10.37
N SER A 50 -15.00 6.73 11.57
CA SER A 50 -14.71 5.98 12.80
C SER A 50 -15.37 4.59 12.76
N GLY A 51 -14.66 3.56 13.24
CA GLY A 51 -15.13 2.18 13.26
C GLY A 51 -15.11 1.46 11.90
N GLN A 52 -14.67 2.12 10.83
CA GLN A 52 -14.55 1.52 9.50
C GLN A 52 -13.11 1.07 9.22
N PRO A 53 -12.92 0.02 8.39
CA PRO A 53 -11.60 -0.39 7.97
C PRO A 53 -10.96 0.69 7.08
N VAL A 54 -9.64 0.78 7.10
CA VAL A 54 -8.87 1.60 6.16
C VAL A 54 -7.69 0.80 5.62
N VAL A 55 -7.43 0.94 4.33
CA VAL A 55 -6.23 0.40 3.69
C VAL A 55 -5.62 1.45 2.77
N ALA A 56 -4.30 1.51 2.74
CA ALA A 56 -3.56 2.39 1.86
C ALA A 56 -2.70 1.55 0.90
N PHE A 57 -2.69 1.94 -0.36
CA PHE A 57 -1.74 1.44 -1.36
C PHE A 57 -0.86 2.59 -1.82
N VAL A 58 0.43 2.32 -1.96
CA VAL A 58 1.44 3.34 -2.26
C VAL A 58 2.20 2.98 -3.52
N HIS A 59 2.37 3.97 -4.41
CA HIS A 59 3.20 3.91 -5.61
C HIS A 59 4.19 5.08 -5.60
N CYS A 60 5.45 4.81 -5.93
CA CYS A 60 6.50 5.84 -5.94
C CYS A 60 7.25 5.85 -7.28
N THR A 61 7.77 7.00 -7.68
CA THR A 61 8.65 7.11 -8.87
C THR A 61 10.14 6.93 -8.53
N VAL A 62 10.50 6.91 -7.25
CA VAL A 62 11.86 6.78 -6.73
C VAL A 62 11.85 5.86 -5.51
N GLU A 63 13.02 5.39 -5.05
CA GLU A 63 13.10 4.56 -3.86
C GLU A 63 12.99 5.40 -2.59
N VAL A 64 12.15 4.98 -1.66
CA VAL A 64 11.85 5.70 -0.42
C VAL A 64 11.40 4.71 0.64
N GLU A 65 11.71 4.99 1.89
CA GLU A 65 11.16 4.22 3.00
C GLU A 65 9.69 4.59 3.19
N ILE A 66 8.83 3.59 3.30
CA ILE A 66 7.40 3.79 3.53
C ILE A 66 7.03 3.16 4.86
N THR A 67 6.48 3.97 5.76
CA THR A 67 5.89 3.51 7.03
C THR A 67 4.43 3.94 7.10
N GLN A 68 3.58 3.06 7.63
CA GLN A 68 2.17 3.33 7.86
C GLN A 68 1.90 3.30 9.36
N THR A 69 1.16 4.29 9.85
CA THR A 69 0.64 4.34 11.22
C THR A 69 -0.85 4.67 11.19
N ILE A 70 -1.62 4.08 12.09
CA ILE A 70 -3.03 4.44 12.30
C ILE A 70 -3.17 4.90 13.75
N SER A 71 -3.78 6.07 13.95
CA SER A 71 -4.09 6.61 15.27
C SER A 71 -5.51 7.16 15.26
N GLY A 72 -6.40 6.54 16.05
CA GLY A 72 -7.83 6.80 15.98
C GLY A 72 -8.36 6.54 14.57
N ASN A 73 -8.97 7.57 13.97
CA ASN A 73 -9.55 7.53 12.64
C ASN A 73 -8.65 8.19 11.56
N THR A 74 -7.35 8.34 11.85
CA THR A 74 -6.38 8.92 10.92
C THR A 74 -5.31 7.91 10.58
N ILE A 75 -5.12 7.68 9.28
CA ILE A 75 -4.00 6.92 8.72
C ILE A 75 -2.94 7.91 8.23
N THR A 76 -1.68 7.61 8.53
CA THR A 76 -0.50 8.39 8.13
C THR A 76 0.45 7.49 7.38
N ILE A 77 0.86 7.93 6.19
CA ILE A 77 1.94 7.34 5.41
C ILE A 77 3.14 8.28 5.50
N ASP A 78 4.20 7.81 6.15
CA ASP A 78 5.48 8.49 6.26
C ASP A 78 6.40 8.03 5.14
N PHE A 79 6.98 9.00 4.44
CA PHE A 79 8.01 8.81 3.42
C PHE A 79 9.33 9.32 3.96
N LEU A 80 10.30 8.42 4.15
CA LEU A 80 11.60 8.76 4.72
C LEU A 80 12.74 8.44 3.76
N ARG A 81 13.75 9.30 3.74
CA ARG A 81 15.04 9.05 3.06
C ARG A 81 14.86 8.60 1.60
N PRO A 82 14.10 9.33 0.76
CA PRO A 82 14.06 9.04 -0.66
C PRO A 82 15.46 9.17 -1.28
N ASN A 83 15.78 8.32 -2.25
CA ASN A 83 17.11 8.30 -2.86
C ASN A 83 17.27 9.32 -4.01
N ALA A 84 16.17 9.91 -4.47
CA ALA A 84 16.13 10.88 -5.56
C ALA A 84 14.87 11.75 -5.45
N THR A 85 14.77 12.80 -6.27
CA THR A 85 13.57 13.61 -6.38
C THR A 85 12.50 12.87 -7.19
N GLY A 86 11.26 12.86 -6.71
CA GLY A 86 10.17 12.13 -7.34
C GLY A 86 8.81 12.40 -6.72
N THR A 87 7.87 11.50 -6.94
CA THR A 87 6.49 11.62 -6.47
C THR A 87 6.02 10.31 -5.87
N ALA A 88 5.32 10.41 -4.74
CA ALA A 88 4.54 9.32 -4.18
C ALA A 88 3.05 9.55 -4.42
N TYR A 89 2.33 8.49 -4.69
CA TYR A 89 0.88 8.44 -4.84
C TYR A 89 0.33 7.49 -3.78
N VAL A 90 -0.68 7.93 -3.04
CA VAL A 90 -1.33 7.16 -1.98
C VAL A 90 -2.81 7.05 -2.28
N TYR A 91 -3.30 5.81 -2.33
CA TYR A 91 -4.68 5.46 -2.58
C TYR A 91 -5.28 4.94 -1.26
N PHE A 92 -6.17 5.72 -0.66
CA PHE A 92 -6.86 5.38 0.58
C PHE A 92 -8.22 4.78 0.28
N PHE A 93 -8.45 3.58 0.78
CA PHE A 93 -9.72 2.88 0.66
C PHE A 93 -10.35 2.66 2.02
N SER A 94 -11.67 2.82 2.10
CA SER A 94 -12.45 2.60 3.31
C SER A 94 -13.89 2.28 2.95
N ILE A 95 -14.72 2.02 3.96
CA ILE A 95 -16.18 1.97 3.83
C ILE A 95 -16.70 3.34 4.25
N PHE A 96 -17.45 4.00 3.37
CA PHE A 96 -18.00 5.32 3.63
C PHE A 96 -19.27 5.56 2.78
N PRO A 97 -20.20 6.41 3.25
CA PRO A 97 -21.35 6.81 2.45
C PRO A 97 -20.89 7.47 1.15
N GLN A 98 -21.43 7.00 0.03
CA GLN A 98 -21.16 7.59 -1.28
C GLN A 98 -21.94 8.89 -1.45
N THR A 99 -21.44 9.76 -2.33
CA THR A 99 -22.17 10.95 -2.76
C THR A 99 -23.23 10.56 -3.77
N LYS A 100 -24.42 11.14 -3.66
CA LYS A 100 -25.50 10.92 -4.62
C LYS A 100 -25.02 11.31 -6.02
N PRO A 101 -25.12 10.42 -7.03
CA PRO A 101 -24.71 10.74 -8.39
C PRO A 101 -25.78 11.60 -9.05
N ASP A 102 -25.39 12.41 -10.04
CA ASP A 102 -26.34 13.23 -10.81
C ASP A 102 -27.27 12.37 -11.68
N TYR A 103 -26.79 11.21 -12.13
CA TYR A 103 -27.52 10.23 -12.93
C TYR A 103 -26.94 8.82 -12.73
N GLY A 104 -27.69 7.79 -13.12
CA GLY A 104 -27.19 6.41 -13.17
C GLY A 104 -27.69 5.54 -12.03
N LEU A 105 -26.81 4.65 -11.55
CA LEU A 105 -27.12 3.65 -10.54
C LEU A 105 -26.76 4.18 -9.14
N ALA A 106 -27.64 3.93 -8.18
CA ALA A 106 -27.38 4.15 -6.77
C ALA A 106 -27.92 2.96 -5.98
N VAL A 107 -27.14 2.47 -5.02
CA VAL A 107 -27.48 1.32 -4.17
C VAL A 107 -27.37 1.72 -2.71
N TRP A 108 -28.44 1.48 -1.96
CA TRP A 108 -28.51 1.74 -0.52
C TRP A 108 -28.46 0.43 0.26
N ASP A 109 -27.87 0.49 1.45
CA ASP A 109 -27.93 -0.60 2.41
C ASP A 109 -29.28 -0.64 3.15
N ALA A 110 -29.47 -1.64 4.01
CA ALA A 110 -30.69 -1.81 4.80
C ALA A 110 -30.98 -0.64 5.76
N SER A 111 -29.98 0.17 6.10
CA SER A 111 -30.12 1.35 6.95
C SER A 111 -30.48 2.62 6.18
N GLY A 112 -30.55 2.55 4.85
CA GLY A 112 -30.78 3.70 3.98
C GLY A 112 -29.53 4.53 3.71
N THR A 113 -28.33 3.98 3.97
CA THR A 113 -27.05 4.63 3.62
C THR A 113 -26.72 4.33 2.16
N LEU A 114 -26.36 5.35 1.37
CA LEU A 114 -25.90 5.16 -0.01
C LEU A 114 -24.50 4.55 0.00
N ILE A 115 -24.34 3.32 -0.50
CA ILE A 115 -23.09 2.54 -0.37
C ILE A 115 -22.37 2.31 -1.69
N LEU A 116 -23.05 2.48 -2.83
CA LEU A 116 -22.44 2.35 -4.15
C LEU A 116 -23.20 3.19 -5.19
N THR A 117 -22.47 3.75 -6.12
CA THR A 117 -22.97 4.47 -7.29
C THR A 117 -22.22 4.05 -8.54
N ASN A 118 -22.65 4.52 -9.72
CA ASN A 118 -21.89 4.37 -10.97
C ASN A 118 -20.52 5.08 -10.97
N GLU A 119 -20.25 5.95 -10.00
CA GLU A 119 -18.97 6.68 -9.85
C GLU A 119 -18.08 6.05 -8.78
N THR A 120 -18.58 5.06 -8.03
CA THR A 120 -17.83 4.39 -6.97
C THR A 120 -16.71 3.55 -7.57
N ARG A 121 -15.47 3.86 -7.18
CA ARG A 121 -14.28 3.07 -7.52
C ARG A 121 -14.01 2.04 -6.42
N THR A 122 -14.61 0.87 -6.57
CA THR A 122 -14.48 -0.22 -5.60
C THR A 122 -13.10 -0.86 -5.64
N LEU A 123 -12.64 -1.37 -4.49
CA LEU A 123 -11.42 -2.16 -4.39
C LEU A 123 -11.71 -3.60 -4.85
N SER A 124 -11.31 -3.97 -6.06
CA SER A 124 -11.72 -5.24 -6.69
C SER A 124 -10.59 -5.97 -7.42
N ASP A 125 -9.45 -5.33 -7.66
CA ASP A 125 -8.32 -5.85 -8.44
C ASP A 125 -7.09 -6.17 -7.57
N VAL A 126 -7.30 -6.53 -6.30
CA VAL A 126 -6.20 -6.84 -5.37
C VAL A 126 -5.51 -8.13 -5.79
N VAL A 127 -4.23 -8.04 -6.11
CA VAL A 127 -3.37 -9.20 -6.37
C VAL A 127 -2.47 -9.47 -5.17
N THR A 128 -2.21 -10.76 -4.93
CA THR A 128 -1.25 -11.22 -3.93
C THR A 128 0.06 -11.56 -4.59
N LEU A 129 1.16 -10.98 -4.10
CA LEU A 129 2.51 -11.22 -4.59
C LEU A 129 3.31 -12.03 -3.58
N GLY A 130 3.91 -13.11 -4.07
CA GLY A 130 4.60 -14.11 -3.25
C GLY A 130 3.68 -15.22 -2.74
N THR A 131 4.26 -16.19 -2.04
CA THR A 131 3.56 -17.35 -1.50
C THR A 131 3.84 -17.48 0.00
N ALA A 132 2.84 -17.23 0.83
CA ALA A 132 2.98 -17.23 2.28
C ALA A 132 3.62 -18.54 2.78
N GLY A 133 4.60 -18.41 3.70
CA GLY A 133 5.32 -19.54 4.28
C GLY A 133 6.46 -20.10 3.42
N ILE A 134 6.55 -19.77 2.12
CA ILE A 134 7.63 -20.25 1.24
C ILE A 134 8.78 -19.26 1.24
N ASP A 135 9.88 -19.60 1.92
CA ASP A 135 11.02 -18.70 2.14
C ASP A 135 11.53 -18.01 0.86
N ALA A 136 11.74 -18.78 -0.21
CA ALA A 136 12.28 -18.29 -1.48
C ALA A 136 11.37 -17.31 -2.24
N SER A 137 10.08 -17.24 -1.90
CA SER A 137 9.08 -16.45 -2.63
C SER A 137 8.17 -15.64 -1.70
N SER A 138 8.66 -15.25 -0.51
CA SER A 138 7.89 -14.50 0.47
C SER A 138 8.76 -13.55 1.30
N GLY A 139 8.09 -12.62 1.98
CA GLY A 139 8.69 -11.58 2.79
C GLY A 139 9.76 -10.80 2.02
N TYR A 140 10.97 -10.70 2.58
CA TYR A 140 12.01 -9.86 1.98
C TYR A 140 12.54 -10.40 0.64
N ASN A 141 12.23 -11.66 0.28
CA ASN A 141 12.61 -12.24 -1.00
C ASN A 141 11.65 -11.86 -2.15
N ILE A 142 10.53 -11.20 -1.86
CA ILE A 142 9.62 -10.74 -2.91
C ILE A 142 10.29 -9.63 -3.73
N ASN A 143 10.38 -9.86 -5.04
CA ASN A 143 10.87 -8.91 -6.02
C ASN A 143 10.26 -9.24 -7.40
N THR A 144 9.17 -8.56 -7.73
CA THR A 144 8.34 -8.85 -8.91
C THR A 144 8.14 -7.59 -9.73
N THR A 145 8.21 -7.70 -11.05
CA THR A 145 7.87 -6.60 -11.97
C THR A 145 6.52 -6.88 -12.62
N LEU A 146 5.61 -5.91 -12.50
CA LEU A 146 4.28 -5.95 -13.13
C LEU A 146 4.21 -4.91 -14.25
N ALA A 147 3.50 -5.26 -15.34
CA ALA A 147 3.30 -4.34 -16.45
C ALA A 147 2.40 -3.16 -16.04
N GLY A 148 2.79 -1.94 -16.40
CA GLY A 148 2.04 -0.73 -16.05
C GLY A 148 2.29 -0.21 -14.63
N LYS A 149 1.38 0.63 -14.15
CA LYS A 149 1.48 1.34 -12.87
C LYS A 149 0.74 0.58 -11.77
N TRP A 150 1.46 0.14 -10.74
CA TRP A 150 0.91 -0.59 -9.60
C TRP A 150 1.28 0.07 -8.28
N ALA A 151 0.39 -0.04 -7.30
CA ALA A 151 0.63 0.39 -5.92
C ALA A 151 0.58 -0.83 -5.00
N CYS A 152 1.38 -0.84 -3.94
CA CYS A 152 1.37 -1.93 -2.96
C CYS A 152 1.05 -1.45 -1.54
N MET A 153 0.48 -2.33 -0.73
CA MET A 153 0.25 -2.05 0.69
C MET A 153 1.59 -1.96 1.43
N PRO A 154 1.85 -0.90 2.23
CA PRO A 154 3.01 -0.83 3.11
C PRO A 154 3.00 -1.99 4.12
N ALA A 155 4.05 -2.80 4.12
CA ALA A 155 4.17 -3.99 4.96
C ALA A 155 5.60 -4.18 5.44
N MET A 156 5.77 -4.78 6.61
CA MET A 156 7.05 -5.32 7.06
C MET A 156 7.25 -6.70 6.42
N LEU A 157 8.42 -6.93 5.84
CA LEU A 157 8.74 -8.13 5.05
C LEU A 157 9.87 -8.95 5.66
N GLY A 158 10.66 -8.35 6.54
CA GLY A 158 11.83 -8.98 7.09
C GLY A 158 12.66 -8.07 7.98
N LEU A 159 13.77 -8.61 8.44
CA LEU A 159 14.81 -7.89 9.17
C LEU A 159 16.18 -8.35 8.68
N ILE A 160 17.10 -7.41 8.50
CA ILE A 160 18.54 -7.68 8.41
C ILE A 160 19.19 -7.23 9.72
N THR A 161 20.09 -8.04 10.26
CA THR A 161 20.93 -7.71 11.41
C THR A 161 22.39 -8.00 11.09
N GLY A 162 23.29 -7.34 11.81
CA GLY A 162 24.72 -7.60 11.70
C GLY A 162 25.53 -6.61 12.52
N VAL A 163 26.81 -6.51 12.17
CA VAL A 163 27.77 -5.62 12.81
C VAL A 163 28.41 -4.77 11.72
N ILE A 164 28.42 -3.45 11.89
CA ILE A 164 29.14 -2.54 11.01
C ILE A 164 30.48 -2.15 11.64
N SER A 165 31.51 -2.03 10.81
CA SER A 165 32.79 -1.41 11.21
C SER A 165 32.80 0.06 10.77
N ALA A 166 32.39 0.95 11.67
CA ALA A 166 32.41 2.39 11.44
C ALA A 166 33.27 3.07 12.51
N GLY A 167 34.23 3.91 12.11
CA GLY A 167 35.10 4.64 13.05
C GLY A 167 36.05 3.76 13.86
N GLY A 168 36.40 2.56 13.38
CA GLY A 168 37.36 1.66 14.02
C GLY A 168 36.81 0.81 15.19
N GLN A 169 35.51 0.91 15.49
CA GLN A 169 34.85 0.08 16.50
C GLN A 169 33.65 -0.68 15.89
N PRO A 170 33.42 -1.95 16.25
CA PRO A 170 32.23 -2.68 15.85
C PRO A 170 30.96 -2.09 16.49
N GLN A 171 29.94 -1.84 15.67
CA GLN A 171 28.63 -1.35 16.13
C GLN A 171 27.50 -2.27 15.64
N PRO A 172 26.48 -2.56 16.46
CA PRO A 172 25.33 -3.34 16.01
C PRO A 172 24.53 -2.57 14.95
N TYR A 173 24.06 -3.29 13.94
CA TYR A 173 23.20 -2.76 12.89
C TYR A 173 21.95 -3.62 12.75
N SER A 174 20.81 -2.96 12.53
CA SER A 174 19.57 -3.62 12.12
C SER A 174 18.75 -2.71 11.23
N ALA A 175 18.05 -3.30 10.26
CA ALA A 175 17.08 -2.60 9.44
C ALA A 175 15.91 -3.51 9.09
N ILE A 176 14.70 -2.95 9.11
CA ILE A 176 13.49 -3.66 8.69
C ILE A 176 13.38 -3.57 7.17
N TYR A 177 13.00 -4.67 6.53
CA TYR A 177 12.56 -4.65 5.14
C TYR A 177 11.11 -4.21 5.05
N LYS A 178 10.83 -3.19 4.25
CA LYS A 178 9.50 -2.67 3.94
C LYS A 178 9.14 -2.96 2.48
N SER A 179 7.85 -3.17 2.20
CA SER A 179 7.37 -3.26 0.82
C SER A 179 7.48 -1.92 0.11
N MET A 180 7.74 -1.98 -1.20
CA MET A 180 7.86 -0.81 -2.05
C MET A 180 7.39 -1.13 -3.45
N ALA A 181 6.56 -0.26 -4.03
CA ALA A 181 6.23 -0.24 -5.45
C ALA A 181 6.88 0.98 -6.11
N LYS A 182 7.80 0.74 -7.05
CA LYS A 182 8.57 1.76 -7.76
C LYS A 182 8.31 1.67 -9.25
N LEU A 183 8.01 2.81 -9.87
CA LEU A 183 7.97 2.93 -11.33
C LEU A 183 9.38 2.78 -11.92
N GLU A 184 9.55 1.83 -12.84
CA GLU A 184 10.79 1.61 -13.60
C GLU A 184 10.44 1.52 -15.09
N GLY A 185 10.64 2.63 -15.80
CA GLY A 185 10.15 2.78 -17.16
C GLY A 185 8.61 2.79 -17.20
N GLY A 186 8.02 1.94 -18.04
CA GLY A 186 6.55 1.78 -18.13
C GLY A 186 5.96 0.74 -17.17
N ASN A 187 6.79 0.12 -16.32
CA ASN A 187 6.40 -0.99 -15.45
C ASN A 187 6.63 -0.65 -13.97
N THR A 188 6.05 -1.44 -13.07
CA THR A 188 6.25 -1.27 -11.63
C THR A 188 7.00 -2.45 -11.06
N ARG A 189 8.13 -2.18 -10.41
CA ARG A 189 8.82 -3.16 -9.58
C ARG A 189 8.29 -3.09 -8.16
N ILE A 190 7.84 -4.22 -7.64
CA ILE A 190 7.37 -4.38 -6.27
C ILE A 190 8.33 -5.29 -5.52
N PHE A 191 9.00 -4.75 -4.50
CA PHE A 191 10.13 -5.40 -3.84
C PHE A 191 10.28 -5.00 -2.38
N ALA A 192 11.17 -5.70 -1.67
CA ALA A 192 11.57 -5.37 -0.32
C ALA A 192 12.75 -4.38 -0.29
N ARG A 193 12.59 -3.27 0.44
CA ARG A 193 13.62 -2.24 0.65
C ARG A 193 13.97 -2.14 2.14
N PRO A 194 15.25 -2.15 2.55
CA PRO A 194 15.61 -1.89 3.94
C PRO A 194 15.35 -0.42 4.31
N GLN A 195 14.97 -0.16 5.56
CA GLN A 195 14.72 1.21 6.06
C GLN A 195 15.97 2.10 6.04
N THR A 196 17.13 1.52 6.36
CA THR A 196 18.41 2.22 6.43
C THR A 196 19.48 1.44 5.69
N THR A 197 20.50 2.13 5.21
CA THR A 197 21.71 1.53 4.65
C THR A 197 22.80 1.51 5.74
N PRO A 198 23.61 0.44 5.86
CA PRO A 198 24.74 0.44 6.78
C PRO A 198 25.74 1.54 6.42
N SER A 199 26.29 2.23 7.42
CA SER A 199 27.28 3.32 7.24
C SER A 199 28.71 2.82 7.01
N GLY A 200 28.92 1.51 6.99
CA GLY A 200 30.21 0.86 6.75
C GLY A 200 30.02 -0.58 6.29
N SER A 201 31.13 -1.32 6.17
CA SER A 201 31.08 -2.73 5.79
C SER A 201 30.28 -3.53 6.82
N LEU A 202 29.21 -4.18 6.35
CA LEU A 202 28.36 -5.04 7.16
C LEU A 202 28.97 -6.44 7.26
N GLN A 203 29.16 -6.92 8.48
CA GLN A 203 29.72 -8.22 8.83
C GLN A 203 28.72 -9.01 9.70
N ASN A 204 28.92 -10.32 9.82
CA ASN A 204 28.07 -11.22 10.63
C ASN A 204 26.57 -11.07 10.31
N VAL A 205 26.26 -11.04 9.01
CA VAL A 205 24.92 -10.74 8.54
C VAL A 205 23.97 -11.89 8.85
N ALA A 206 22.85 -11.58 9.48
CA ALA A 206 21.72 -12.50 9.62
C ALA A 206 20.46 -11.88 9.02
N TYR A 207 19.62 -12.73 8.44
CA TYR A 207 18.36 -12.33 7.84
C TYR A 207 17.21 -13.09 8.49
N SER A 208 16.17 -12.37 8.90
CA SER A 208 14.93 -12.95 9.41
C SER A 208 13.80 -12.64 8.45
N ASN A 209 13.28 -13.69 7.80
CA ASN A 209 12.22 -13.56 6.81
C ASN A 209 10.85 -13.66 7.51
N LEU A 210 9.97 -12.68 7.31
CA LEU A 210 8.60 -12.77 7.84
C LEU A 210 7.74 -13.78 7.08
N ARG A 211 8.17 -14.17 5.88
CA ARG A 211 7.50 -15.14 5.00
C ARG A 211 6.03 -14.79 4.70
N ASN A 212 5.72 -13.51 4.66
CA ASN A 212 4.41 -12.97 4.31
C ASN A 212 4.36 -12.57 2.83
N VAL A 213 3.21 -12.03 2.41
CA VAL A 213 2.94 -11.62 1.02
C VAL A 213 2.76 -10.11 0.92
N ILE A 214 2.84 -9.57 -0.29
CA ILE A 214 2.50 -8.18 -0.58
C ILE A 214 1.18 -8.14 -1.34
N MET A 215 0.25 -7.29 -0.90
CA MET A 215 -0.96 -6.98 -1.68
C MET A 215 -0.70 -5.77 -2.58
N ALA A 216 -1.17 -5.83 -3.82
CA ALA A 216 -1.01 -4.76 -4.80
C ALA A 216 -2.30 -4.54 -5.61
N ILE A 217 -2.43 -3.33 -6.18
CA ILE A 217 -3.56 -2.91 -7.02
C ILE A 217 -3.04 -2.24 -8.29
N ASN A 218 -3.83 -2.29 -9.37
CA ASN A 218 -3.50 -1.61 -10.61
C ASN A 218 -3.99 -0.15 -10.53
N CYS A 219 -3.06 0.79 -10.62
CA CYS A 219 -3.37 2.21 -10.47
C CYS A 219 -4.31 2.73 -11.57
N VAL A 220 -4.37 2.09 -12.73
CA VAL A 220 -5.24 2.54 -13.84
C VAL A 220 -6.72 2.58 -13.46
N ASN A 221 -7.14 1.72 -12.52
CA ASN A 221 -8.53 1.65 -12.06
C ASN A 221 -8.88 2.78 -11.07
N TYR A 222 -7.88 3.53 -10.61
CA TYR A 222 -8.01 4.50 -9.52
C TYR A 222 -7.38 5.86 -9.83
N ASP A 223 -6.78 6.02 -11.02
CA ASP A 223 -6.18 7.26 -11.47
C ASP A 223 -7.17 8.27 -12.07
#